data_AF-A0A9X1MNU3-F1
#
_entry.id   AF-A0A9X1MNU3-F1
#
_cell.length_a   1.000
_cell.length_b   1.000
_cell.length_c   1.000
_cell.angle_alpha   90.00
_cell.angle_beta   90.00
_cell.angle_gamma   90.00
#
_symmetry.space_group_name_H-M   'P 1'
#
loop_
_entity.id
_entity.type
_entity.pdbx_description
1 polymer ?
#
loop_
_entity_poly.entity_id
_entity_poly.type
_entity_poly.pdbx_seq_one_letter_code
_entity_poly.pdbx_strand_id
1 'polypeptide(L)'
;MSDDGRSTTTEGKQPLAFLGQGAFYGYVATVMTLAALIILIVGVMSWFAKEPVLPRMNSLPGDEYRWGFLLLLAGSMAAFFWRLSLLRMRPLLRVGLEGIEVNLGVAYVPDFPTRWLTIFGWMRTSVGWIPWYEVKCVEARPSVTNFATRMGVNGGLVIEGAILPKSGEGPSPSGVPIGTSLAIITAEFRSTPGRVAEKIYPYLNDPQLRQTLPSLWET
;
A
#
# COMPACT_ATOMS: atom_id res chain seq x y z
N MET A 1 -44.10 -11.89 30.99
CA MET A 1 -42.92 -11.42 31.76
C MET A 1 -41.74 -12.20 31.21
N SER A 2 -41.19 -11.70 30.10
CA SER A 2 -40.11 -10.70 30.04
C SER A 2 -38.76 -11.42 30.15
N ASP A 3 -38.19 -11.80 29.02
CA ASP A 3 -37.19 -11.03 28.24
C ASP A 3 -35.84 -10.98 28.95
N ASP A 4 -34.83 -11.56 28.28
CA ASP A 4 -33.54 -10.95 27.96
C ASP A 4 -32.64 -12.09 27.44
N GLY A 5 -32.44 -12.24 26.13
CA GLY A 5 -31.95 -11.16 25.28
C GLY A 5 -30.43 -11.06 25.41
N ARG A 6 -29.71 -12.17 25.24
CA ARG A 6 -28.28 -12.10 24.92
C ARG A 6 -28.11 -12.23 23.42
N SER A 7 -28.17 -11.07 22.79
CA SER A 7 -27.69 -10.81 21.45
C SER A 7 -26.36 -11.53 21.21
N THR A 8 -26.40 -12.59 20.40
CA THR A 8 -25.30 -12.89 19.52
C THR A 8 -25.19 -11.71 18.57
N THR A 9 -24.41 -10.70 18.98
CA THR A 9 -23.84 -9.76 18.04
C THR A 9 -23.22 -10.60 16.93
N THR A 10 -23.83 -10.54 15.76
CA THR A 10 -23.19 -10.82 14.48
C THR A 10 -21.98 -9.90 14.42
N GLU A 11 -20.87 -10.31 15.04
CA GLU A 11 -19.54 -9.87 14.62
C GLU A 11 -19.48 -10.26 13.15
N GLY A 12 -19.74 -9.29 12.27
CA GLY A 12 -19.58 -9.46 10.84
C GLY A 12 -18.21 -10.05 10.63
N LYS A 13 -18.16 -11.30 10.17
CA LYS A 13 -16.91 -12.03 9.95
C LYS A 13 -16.06 -11.13 9.06
N GLN A 14 -14.98 -10.57 9.61
CA GLN A 14 -14.12 -9.71 8.83
C GLN A 14 -13.28 -10.59 7.88
N PRO A 15 -13.07 -10.16 6.63
CA PRO A 15 -12.23 -10.90 5.70
C PRO A 15 -10.84 -11.07 6.26
N LEU A 16 -10.21 -12.19 5.94
CA LEU A 16 -8.88 -12.52 6.44
C LEU A 16 -7.89 -11.51 5.86
N ALA A 17 -7.57 -10.49 6.67
CA ALA A 17 -6.76 -9.36 6.27
C ALA A 17 -5.33 -9.49 6.80
N PHE A 18 -4.37 -9.33 5.90
CA PHE A 18 -2.94 -9.29 6.23
C PHE A 18 -2.48 -7.84 6.23
N LEU A 19 -2.02 -7.37 7.40
CA LEU A 19 -1.56 -6.00 7.59
C LEU A 19 -0.04 -5.89 7.36
N GLY A 20 0.38 -4.76 6.80
CA GLY A 20 1.78 -4.49 6.49
C GLY A 20 2.51 -3.64 7.53
N GLN A 21 3.84 -3.75 7.57
CA GLN A 21 4.71 -2.86 8.34
C GLN A 21 4.84 -1.48 7.68
N GLY A 22 4.50 -1.38 6.39
CA GLY A 22 4.65 -0.18 5.58
C GLY A 22 3.96 1.06 6.14
N ALA A 23 2.89 0.92 6.93
CA ALA A 23 2.21 2.04 7.59
C ALA A 23 3.11 2.75 8.63
N PHE A 24 3.86 1.99 9.43
CA PHE A 24 4.77 2.53 10.45
C PHE A 24 5.95 3.26 9.81
N TYR A 25 6.64 2.60 8.88
CA TYR A 25 7.78 3.21 8.17
C TYR A 25 7.35 4.34 7.23
N GLY A 26 6.13 4.28 6.67
CA GLY A 26 5.57 5.37 5.87
C GLY A 26 5.34 6.63 6.70
N TYR A 27 4.81 6.49 7.92
CA TYR A 27 4.69 7.60 8.86
C TYR A 27 6.06 8.15 9.28
N VAL A 28 6.99 7.29 9.70
CA VAL A 28 8.35 7.69 10.08
C VAL A 28 9.08 8.38 8.92
N ALA A 29 9.00 7.83 7.71
CA ALA A 29 9.57 8.45 6.52
C ALA A 29 8.95 9.81 6.24
N THR A 30 7.63 9.97 6.36
CA THR A 30 6.95 11.26 6.14
C THR A 30 7.49 12.33 7.09
N VAL A 31 7.59 12.01 8.38
CA VAL A 31 8.10 12.93 9.41
C VAL A 31 9.57 13.27 9.18
N MET A 32 10.40 12.26 8.93
CA MET A 32 11.84 12.45 8.70
C MET A 32 12.13 13.20 7.40
N THR A 33 11.38 12.93 6.33
CA THR A 33 11.60 13.59 5.02
C THR A 33 11.13 15.03 5.06
N LEU A 34 10.03 15.33 5.78
CA LEU A 34 9.59 16.72 5.99
C LEU A 34 10.64 17.51 6.79
N ALA A 35 11.17 16.92 7.87
CA ALA A 35 12.21 17.53 8.68
C ALA A 35 13.52 17.73 7.88
N ALA A 36 13.96 16.72 7.13
CA ALA A 36 15.15 16.79 6.30
C ALA A 36 15.01 17.82 5.16
N LEU A 37 13.82 17.94 4.56
CA LEU A 37 13.54 18.93 3.54
C LEU A 37 13.61 20.35 4.11
N ILE A 38 13.01 20.59 5.28
CA ILE A 38 13.09 21.88 5.97
C ILE A 38 14.55 22.26 6.25
N ILE A 39 15.36 21.31 6.73
CA ILE A 39 16.79 21.52 6.98
C ILE A 39 17.55 21.79 5.68
N LEU A 40 17.29 21.01 4.62
CA LEU A 40 17.91 21.20 3.30
C LEU A 40 17.58 22.57 2.73
N ILE A 41 16.31 22.99 2.83
CA ILE A 41 15.85 24.30 2.39
C ILE A 41 16.59 25.41 3.14
N VAL A 42 16.67 25.32 4.47
CA VAL A 42 17.40 26.29 5.30
C VAL A 42 18.89 26.30 4.95
N GLY A 43 19.50 25.13 4.72
CA GLY A 43 20.90 24.98 4.35
C GLY A 43 21.25 25.49 2.95
N VAL A 44 20.37 25.28 1.96
CA VAL A 44 20.53 25.83 0.61
C VAL A 44 20.33 27.35 0.65
N MET A 45 19.32 27.82 1.38
CA MET A 45 19.07 29.25 1.56
C MET A 45 20.27 29.93 2.23
N SER A 46 20.91 29.31 3.23
CA SER A 46 22.09 29.86 3.91
C SER A 46 23.38 29.74 3.11
N TRP A 47 23.45 28.84 2.14
CA TRP A 47 24.58 28.74 1.22
C TRP A 47 24.52 29.84 0.15
N PHE A 48 23.32 30.15 -0.34
CA PHE A 48 23.12 31.17 -1.38
C PHE A 48 22.93 32.58 -0.80
N ALA A 49 22.36 32.72 0.39
CA ALA A 49 22.36 33.97 1.14
C ALA A 49 23.69 34.07 1.88
N LYS A 50 24.54 35.03 1.54
CA LYS A 50 25.82 35.30 2.23
C LYS A 50 25.65 35.77 3.70
N GLU A 51 24.45 35.67 4.25
CA GLU A 51 24.09 36.06 5.62
C GLU A 51 23.23 34.97 6.30
N PRO A 52 23.33 34.81 7.62
CA PRO A 52 22.64 33.74 8.36
C PRO A 52 21.11 33.85 8.26
N VAL A 53 20.45 32.73 7.94
CA VAL A 53 18.99 32.58 7.72
C VAL A 53 18.14 32.70 9.01
N LEU A 54 18.76 33.08 10.13
CA LEU A 54 18.07 33.36 11.40
C LEU A 54 18.13 34.87 11.68
N PRO A 55 17.05 35.46 12.21
CA PRO A 55 16.58 36.76 11.77
C PRO A 55 17.45 37.93 12.25
N ARG A 56 17.67 38.89 11.35
CA ARG A 56 17.25 40.27 11.66
C ARG A 56 16.19 40.68 10.64
N MET A 57 14.98 40.88 11.16
CA MET A 57 13.89 41.55 10.45
C MET A 57 14.42 42.87 9.88
N ASN A 58 14.36 43.05 8.57
CA ASN A 58 13.72 44.19 7.92
C ASN A 58 13.82 44.12 6.39
N SER A 59 12.64 44.02 5.78
CA SER A 59 12.24 44.57 4.47
C SER A 59 13.03 44.19 3.21
N LEU A 60 12.46 43.31 2.37
CA LEU A 60 12.37 43.41 0.90
C LEU A 60 11.35 42.37 0.35
N PRO A 61 10.58 42.69 -0.73
CA PRO A 61 9.41 41.93 -1.19
C PRO A 61 9.73 40.66 -2.03
N GLY A 62 10.98 40.18 -1.99
CA GLY A 62 11.42 38.96 -2.68
C GLY A 62 11.35 37.70 -1.83
N ASP A 63 11.36 37.85 -0.50
CA ASP A 63 11.36 36.71 0.42
C ASP A 63 9.96 36.09 0.59
N GLU A 64 8.90 36.87 0.42
CA GLU A 64 7.51 36.37 0.50
C GLU A 64 7.23 35.30 -0.57
N TYR A 65 7.76 35.45 -1.78
CA TYR A 65 7.62 34.44 -2.85
C TYR A 65 8.43 33.18 -2.59
N ARG A 66 9.60 33.29 -1.95
CA ARG A 66 10.42 32.14 -1.55
C ARG A 66 9.72 31.34 -0.46
N TRP A 67 9.23 32.02 0.58
CA TRP A 67 8.46 31.38 1.64
C TRP A 67 7.16 30.77 1.09
N GLY A 68 6.47 31.46 0.17
CA GLY A 68 5.31 30.93 -0.53
C GLY A 68 5.60 29.65 -1.33
N PHE A 69 6.69 29.62 -2.10
CA PHE A 69 7.11 28.42 -2.85
C PHE A 69 7.49 27.26 -1.93
N LEU A 70 8.23 27.53 -0.84
CA LEU A 70 8.64 26.51 0.12
C LEU A 70 7.45 25.94 0.89
N LEU A 71 6.49 26.78 1.28
CA LEU A 71 5.23 26.34 1.89
C LEU A 71 4.41 25.51 0.90
N LEU A 72 4.35 25.90 -0.37
CA LEU A 72 3.64 25.16 -1.40
C LEU A 72 4.31 23.80 -1.68
N LEU A 73 5.64 23.76 -1.73
CA LEU A 73 6.41 22.52 -1.89
C LEU A 73 6.25 21.60 -0.68
N ALA A 74 6.38 22.13 0.54
CA ALA A 74 6.19 21.38 1.77
C ALA A 74 4.76 20.86 1.89
N GLY A 75 3.76 21.68 1.56
CA GLY A 75 2.34 21.28 1.51
C GLY A 75 2.09 20.17 0.47
N SER A 76 2.68 20.29 -0.73
CA SER A 76 2.56 19.29 -1.79
C SER A 76 3.22 17.97 -1.40
N MET A 77 4.40 18.02 -0.78
CA MET A 77 5.09 16.84 -0.27
C MET A 77 4.35 16.21 0.90
N ALA A 78 3.84 17.00 1.85
CA ALA A 78 3.03 16.51 2.95
C ALA A 78 1.76 15.80 2.43
N ALA A 79 1.07 16.38 1.45
CA ALA A 79 -0.09 15.76 0.82
C ALA A 79 0.27 14.45 0.09
N PHE A 80 1.40 14.43 -0.62
CA PHE A 80 1.93 13.24 -1.28
C PHE A 80 2.23 12.12 -0.28
N PHE A 81 2.98 12.42 0.76
CA PHE A 81 3.32 11.46 1.81
C PHE A 81 2.12 11.00 2.63
N TRP A 82 1.18 11.89 2.92
CA TRP A 82 -0.11 11.54 3.53
C TRP A 82 -0.86 10.51 2.68
N ARG A 83 -0.94 10.74 1.37
CA ARG A 83 -1.56 9.80 0.43
C ARG A 83 -0.84 8.45 0.41
N LEU A 84 0.50 8.44 0.40
CA LEU A 84 1.28 7.20 0.52
C LEU A 84 1.02 6.46 1.83
N SER A 85 0.92 7.21 2.94
CA SER A 85 0.61 6.65 4.24
C SER A 85 -0.78 6.01 4.24
N LEU A 86 -1.80 6.70 3.72
CA LEU A 86 -3.16 6.15 3.57
C LEU A 86 -3.18 4.87 2.72
N LEU A 87 -2.45 4.84 1.61
CA LEU A 87 -2.33 3.64 0.77
C LEU A 87 -1.70 2.47 1.54
N ARG A 88 -0.72 2.73 2.41
CA ARG A 88 -0.03 1.71 3.21
C ARG A 88 -0.76 1.31 4.49
N MET A 89 -1.71 2.11 4.97
CA MET A 89 -2.59 1.74 6.08
C MET A 89 -3.63 0.68 5.68
N ARG A 90 -3.90 0.53 4.37
CA ARG A 90 -4.79 -0.53 3.87
C ARG A 90 -4.14 -1.90 4.05
N PRO A 91 -4.95 -2.97 4.27
CA PRO A 91 -4.44 -4.33 4.26
C PRO A 91 -3.61 -4.62 3.00
N LEU A 92 -2.49 -5.33 3.15
CA LEU A 92 -1.66 -5.79 2.03
C LEU A 92 -2.46 -6.73 1.14
N LEU A 93 -3.19 -7.63 1.79
CA LEU A 93 -3.93 -8.71 1.16
C LEU A 93 -5.18 -9.01 1.99
N ARG A 94 -6.33 -9.20 1.34
CA ARG A 94 -7.55 -9.71 1.96
C ARG A 94 -8.00 -10.94 1.20
N VAL A 95 -8.26 -12.01 1.93
CA VAL A 95 -8.80 -13.26 1.37
C VAL A 95 -10.27 -13.32 1.73
N GLY A 96 -11.11 -13.55 0.74
CA GLY A 96 -12.54 -13.74 0.95
C GLY A 96 -13.12 -14.81 0.02
N LEU A 97 -14.45 -14.87 0.01
CA LEU A 97 -15.22 -15.87 -0.73
C LEU A 97 -14.86 -15.88 -2.23
N GLU A 98 -14.72 -14.72 -2.85
CA GLU A 98 -14.62 -14.56 -4.29
C GLU A 98 -13.19 -14.64 -4.82
N GLY A 99 -12.21 -14.38 -3.96
CA GLY A 99 -10.80 -14.39 -4.36
C GLY A 99 -9.89 -13.70 -3.36
N ILE A 100 -8.82 -13.14 -3.91
CA ILE A 100 -7.77 -12.46 -3.18
C ILE A 100 -7.72 -11.00 -3.64
N GLU A 101 -7.98 -10.08 -2.71
CA GLU A 101 -7.78 -8.66 -2.91
C GLU A 101 -6.36 -8.28 -2.48
N VAL A 102 -5.66 -7.51 -3.31
CA VAL A 102 -4.27 -7.13 -3.09
C VAL A 102 -4.10 -5.63 -3.24
N ASN A 103 -3.32 -5.03 -2.35
CA ASN A 103 -2.96 -3.62 -2.44
C ASN A 103 -1.83 -3.41 -3.47
N LEU A 104 -2.17 -2.77 -4.60
CA LEU A 104 -1.22 -2.50 -5.69
C LEU A 104 -0.21 -1.39 -5.35
N GLY A 105 -0.41 -0.64 -4.25
CA GLY A 105 0.55 0.34 -3.76
C GLY A 105 1.82 -0.30 -3.16
N VAL A 106 1.76 -1.58 -2.82
CA VAL A 106 2.84 -2.34 -2.16
C VAL A 106 3.22 -3.62 -2.92
N ALA A 107 2.28 -4.18 -3.69
CA ALA A 107 2.57 -5.30 -4.59
C ALA A 107 3.36 -4.83 -5.82
N TYR A 108 4.26 -5.67 -6.28
CA TYR A 108 5.02 -5.46 -7.51
C TYR A 108 4.50 -6.40 -8.59
N VAL A 109 4.20 -5.84 -9.76
CA VAL A 109 3.75 -6.55 -10.96
C VAL A 109 4.85 -6.38 -12.01
N PRO A 110 5.42 -7.45 -12.56
CA PRO A 110 6.66 -7.39 -13.35
C PRO A 110 6.45 -6.67 -14.67
N ASP A 111 5.26 -6.76 -15.26
CA ASP A 111 4.91 -6.18 -16.56
C ASP A 111 4.29 -4.79 -16.47
N PHE A 112 4.19 -4.21 -15.26
CA PHE A 112 3.52 -2.92 -15.06
C PHE A 112 4.30 -2.02 -14.11
N PRO A 113 4.49 -0.72 -14.40
CA PRO A 113 5.08 0.23 -13.45
C PRO A 113 4.09 0.60 -12.32
N THR A 114 3.41 -0.40 -11.75
CA THR A 114 2.41 -0.31 -10.66
C THR A 114 2.92 0.50 -9.50
N ARG A 115 4.11 0.18 -9.00
CA ARG A 115 4.63 0.79 -7.78
C ARG A 115 4.81 2.30 -7.95
N TRP A 116 5.48 2.74 -9.01
CA TRP A 116 5.75 4.16 -9.24
C TRP A 116 4.47 4.92 -9.58
N LEU A 117 3.63 4.42 -10.48
CA LEU A 117 2.42 5.11 -10.87
C LEU A 117 1.36 5.17 -9.75
N THR A 118 1.30 4.16 -8.87
CA THR A 118 0.46 4.21 -7.66
C THR A 118 1.04 5.15 -6.61
N ILE A 119 2.38 5.17 -6.45
CA ILE A 119 3.08 6.13 -5.58
C ILE A 119 2.82 7.58 -6.03
N PHE A 120 2.91 7.85 -7.34
CA PHE A 120 2.61 9.16 -7.93
C PHE A 120 1.11 9.49 -7.98
N GLY A 121 0.25 8.59 -7.49
CA GLY A 121 -1.20 8.80 -7.45
C GLY A 121 -1.85 8.86 -8.84
N TRP A 122 -1.12 8.44 -9.87
CA TRP A 122 -1.56 8.42 -11.27
C TRP A 122 -2.46 7.23 -11.56
N MET A 123 -2.39 6.16 -10.76
CA MET A 123 -3.39 5.11 -10.83
C MET A 123 -4.62 5.43 -9.99
N ARG A 124 -5.79 5.40 -10.66
CA ARG A 124 -7.10 5.33 -10.00
C ARG A 124 -7.30 4.00 -9.26
N THR A 125 -6.52 2.97 -9.61
CA THR A 125 -6.63 1.62 -9.09
C THR A 125 -5.54 1.33 -8.06
N SER A 126 -5.89 1.49 -6.79
CA SER A 126 -5.02 1.13 -5.66
C SER A 126 -5.16 -0.34 -5.24
N VAL A 127 -6.11 -1.05 -5.83
CA VAL A 127 -6.50 -2.41 -5.45
C VAL A 127 -6.55 -3.30 -6.69
N GLY A 128 -5.91 -4.45 -6.59
CA GLY A 128 -5.95 -5.53 -7.56
C GLY A 128 -6.77 -6.67 -6.98
N TRP A 129 -7.41 -7.43 -7.85
CA TRP A 129 -8.20 -8.59 -7.46
C TRP A 129 -7.79 -9.78 -8.31
N ILE A 130 -7.64 -10.94 -7.66
CA ILE A 130 -7.40 -12.21 -8.34
C ILE A 130 -8.54 -13.16 -7.93
N PRO A 131 -9.40 -13.61 -8.85
CA PRO A 131 -10.42 -14.61 -8.55
C PRO A 131 -9.77 -15.93 -8.22
N TRP A 132 -10.44 -16.73 -7.38
CA TRP A 132 -9.99 -18.09 -7.10
C TRP A 132 -9.79 -18.96 -8.35
N TYR A 133 -10.56 -18.75 -9.43
CA TYR A 133 -10.41 -19.52 -10.67
C TYR A 133 -9.17 -19.13 -11.50
N GLU A 134 -8.58 -17.96 -11.25
CA GLU A 134 -7.32 -17.53 -11.90
C GLU A 134 -6.10 -17.77 -11.02
N VAL A 135 -6.27 -18.03 -9.71
CA VAL A 135 -5.14 -18.32 -8.82
C VAL A 135 -4.55 -19.68 -9.18
N LYS A 136 -3.35 -19.66 -9.76
CA LYS A 136 -2.59 -20.86 -10.12
C LYS A 136 -1.68 -21.31 -8.98
N CYS A 137 -1.06 -20.36 -8.30
CA CYS A 137 -0.08 -20.64 -7.25
C CYS A 137 -0.06 -19.52 -6.21
N VAL A 138 0.16 -19.89 -4.95
CA VAL A 138 0.47 -18.99 -3.84
C VAL A 138 1.66 -19.59 -3.11
N GLU A 139 2.82 -18.96 -3.21
CA GLU A 139 4.04 -19.50 -2.64
C GLU A 139 4.96 -18.42 -2.06
N ALA A 140 5.67 -18.79 -1.00
CA ALA A 140 6.73 -17.97 -0.45
C ALA A 140 8.04 -18.33 -1.15
N ARG A 141 8.58 -17.42 -1.95
CA ARG A 141 9.88 -17.63 -2.62
C ARG A 141 11.00 -17.00 -1.80
N PRO A 142 12.15 -17.69 -1.63
CA PRO A 142 13.32 -17.14 -0.93
C PRO A 142 14.00 -16.00 -1.71
N SER A 143 13.83 -15.98 -3.03
CA SER A 143 14.22 -14.87 -3.88
C SER A 143 13.16 -14.65 -4.96
N VAL A 144 12.92 -13.40 -5.33
CA VAL A 144 11.94 -13.04 -6.35
C VAL A 144 12.69 -12.44 -7.55
N THR A 145 13.64 -13.19 -8.13
CA THR A 145 14.64 -12.69 -9.09
C THR A 145 14.06 -12.02 -10.34
N ASN A 146 12.97 -12.56 -10.91
CA ASN A 146 12.25 -11.94 -12.03
C ASN A 146 11.54 -10.62 -11.67
N PHE A 147 11.48 -10.28 -10.38
CA PHE A 147 10.81 -9.11 -9.82
C PHE A 147 11.78 -8.23 -9.01
N ALA A 148 13.06 -8.60 -8.92
CA ALA A 148 14.03 -8.06 -7.95
C ALA A 148 15.37 -7.64 -8.57
N THR A 149 15.43 -7.21 -9.83
CA THR A 149 16.72 -6.87 -10.45
C THR A 149 17.39 -5.58 -9.94
N ARG A 150 16.86 -4.83 -8.96
CA ARG A 150 17.51 -3.55 -8.55
C ARG A 150 17.60 -3.17 -7.06
N MET A 151 17.07 -3.91 -6.07
CA MET A 151 17.00 -3.38 -4.69
C MET A 151 17.36 -4.33 -3.52
N GLY A 152 18.09 -5.42 -3.74
CA GLY A 152 18.60 -6.24 -2.62
C GLY A 152 17.51 -6.86 -1.73
N VAL A 153 16.33 -7.15 -2.31
CA VAL A 153 15.16 -7.61 -1.58
C VAL A 153 15.17 -9.13 -1.47
N ASN A 154 15.26 -9.65 -0.24
CA ASN A 154 15.23 -11.08 0.07
C ASN A 154 13.78 -11.60 0.11
N GLY A 155 13.39 -12.33 -0.94
CA GLY A 155 12.17 -13.12 -0.98
C GLY A 155 10.85 -12.36 -0.89
N GLY A 156 9.76 -13.11 -0.98
CA GLY A 156 8.41 -12.56 -0.92
C GLY A 156 7.32 -13.60 -1.12
N LEU A 157 6.07 -13.17 -0.95
CA LEU A 157 4.89 -13.93 -1.34
C LEU A 157 4.64 -13.67 -2.83
N VAL A 158 4.64 -14.73 -3.63
CA VAL A 158 4.29 -14.68 -5.05
C VAL A 158 2.91 -15.29 -5.22
N ILE A 159 2.04 -14.58 -5.95
CA ILE A 159 0.72 -15.07 -6.33
C ILE A 159 0.66 -15.04 -7.85
N GLU A 160 0.45 -16.20 -8.45
CA GLU A 160 0.29 -16.36 -9.89
C GLU A 160 -1.19 -16.44 -10.23
N GLY A 161 -1.64 -15.54 -11.11
CA GLY A 161 -3.02 -15.43 -11.55
C GLY A 161 -3.28 -14.09 -12.24
N ALA A 162 -4.33 -14.02 -13.05
CA ALA A 162 -4.72 -12.78 -13.71
C ALA A 162 -5.16 -11.74 -12.67
N ILE A 163 -4.46 -10.61 -12.64
CA ILE A 163 -4.71 -9.51 -11.70
C ILE A 163 -5.63 -8.51 -12.37
N LEU A 164 -6.89 -8.47 -11.97
CA LEU A 164 -7.84 -7.49 -12.49
C LEU A 164 -7.79 -6.20 -11.67
N PRO A 165 -7.88 -5.03 -12.32
CA PRO A 165 -8.05 -3.76 -11.64
C PRO A 165 -9.41 -3.72 -10.91
N LYS A 166 -9.41 -3.31 -9.63
CA LYS A 166 -10.64 -2.97 -8.91
C LYS A 166 -10.79 -1.44 -8.82
N SER A 167 -11.66 -0.88 -9.66
CA SER A 167 -11.98 0.55 -9.62
C SER A 167 -13.11 0.82 -8.61
N GLY A 168 -12.77 1.43 -7.47
CA GLY A 168 -13.75 1.82 -6.45
C GLY A 168 -14.28 0.66 -5.60
N GLU A 169 -15.38 0.90 -4.90
CA GLU A 169 -16.10 -0.07 -4.05
C GLU A 169 -17.11 -0.91 -4.84
N GLY A 170 -17.07 -0.83 -6.18
CA GLY A 170 -17.99 -1.56 -7.04
C GLY A 170 -17.89 -3.09 -6.86
N PRO A 171 -19.00 -3.82 -7.03
CA PRO A 171 -19.09 -5.26 -6.74
C PRO A 171 -18.34 -6.15 -7.75
N SER A 172 -17.85 -5.57 -8.85
CA SER A 172 -17.22 -6.35 -9.93
C SER A 172 -15.90 -5.73 -10.38
N PRO A 173 -14.79 -6.49 -10.32
CA PRO A 173 -13.55 -6.09 -10.98
C PRO A 173 -13.80 -6.06 -12.49
N SER A 174 -13.37 -4.98 -13.14
CA SER A 174 -13.59 -4.79 -14.57
C SER A 174 -12.34 -4.19 -15.21
N GLY A 175 -12.01 -4.66 -16.40
CA GLY A 175 -10.88 -4.16 -17.19
C GLY A 175 -9.92 -5.25 -17.65
N VAL A 176 -8.87 -4.81 -18.33
CA VAL A 176 -7.80 -5.68 -18.82
C VAL A 176 -6.92 -6.11 -17.64
N PRO A 177 -6.51 -7.39 -17.56
CA PRO A 177 -5.55 -7.83 -16.55
C PRO A 177 -4.30 -6.96 -16.54
N ILE A 178 -3.90 -6.52 -15.35
CA ILE A 178 -2.71 -5.69 -15.12
C ILE A 178 -1.44 -6.55 -15.21
N GLY A 179 -1.56 -7.84 -14.92
CA GLY A 179 -0.48 -8.81 -14.98
C GLY A 179 -0.97 -10.22 -14.67
N THR A 180 -0.08 -11.19 -14.82
CA THR A 180 -0.34 -12.62 -14.60
C THR A 180 0.32 -13.15 -13.32
N SER A 181 1.08 -12.30 -12.64
CA SER A 181 1.72 -12.62 -11.37
C SER A 181 2.00 -11.34 -10.60
N LEU A 182 1.96 -11.44 -9.26
CA LEU A 182 2.40 -10.38 -8.36
C LEU A 182 3.33 -10.93 -7.30
N ALA A 183 4.16 -10.03 -6.80
CA ALA A 183 5.02 -10.29 -5.66
C ALA A 183 4.79 -9.24 -4.57
N ILE A 184 4.63 -9.70 -3.33
CA ILE A 184 4.68 -8.84 -2.13
C ILE A 184 5.96 -9.20 -1.38
N ILE A 185 6.83 -8.21 -1.23
CA ILE A 185 8.17 -8.44 -0.65
C ILE A 185 8.09 -8.67 0.86
N THR A 186 9.04 -9.45 1.40
CA THR A 186 9.08 -9.81 2.82
C THR A 186 9.02 -8.60 3.76
N ALA A 187 9.69 -7.50 3.39
CA ALA A 187 9.75 -6.28 4.19
C ALA A 187 8.38 -5.61 4.43
N GLU A 188 7.39 -5.88 3.57
CA GLU A 188 6.06 -5.31 3.74
C GLU A 188 5.26 -6.09 4.79
N PHE A 189 5.51 -7.38 5.01
CA PHE A 189 4.71 -8.19 5.93
C PHE A 189 5.12 -8.04 7.40
N ARG A 190 4.13 -8.03 8.29
CA ARG A 190 4.38 -8.20 9.73
C ARG A 190 4.77 -9.65 10.08
N SER A 191 4.25 -10.62 9.34
CA SER A 191 4.55 -12.06 9.46
C SER A 191 5.46 -12.54 8.33
N THR A 192 6.07 -13.71 8.45
CA THR A 192 6.84 -14.30 7.33
C THR A 192 5.92 -14.64 6.14
N PRO A 193 6.34 -14.43 4.88
CA PRO A 193 5.57 -14.82 3.70
C PRO A 193 5.11 -16.28 3.71
N GLY A 194 5.94 -17.20 4.24
CA GLY A 194 5.59 -18.64 4.37
C GLY A 194 4.31 -18.85 5.18
N ARG A 195 4.23 -18.29 6.39
CA ARG A 195 3.01 -18.35 7.22
C ARG A 195 1.78 -17.74 6.55
N VAL A 196 1.96 -16.74 5.69
CA VAL A 196 0.83 -16.15 4.94
C VAL A 196 0.38 -17.13 3.86
N ALA A 197 1.31 -17.71 3.10
CA ALA A 197 1.01 -18.74 2.10
C ALA A 197 0.31 -19.95 2.73
N GLU A 198 0.83 -20.47 3.85
CA GLU A 198 0.25 -21.59 4.60
C GLU A 198 -1.19 -21.32 5.05
N LYS A 199 -1.54 -20.06 5.38
CA LYS A 199 -2.91 -19.68 5.72
C LYS A 199 -3.85 -19.60 4.52
N ILE A 200 -3.32 -19.26 3.34
CA ILE A 200 -4.10 -19.15 2.11
C ILE A 200 -4.30 -20.53 1.45
N TYR A 201 -3.31 -21.41 1.58
CA TYR A 201 -3.23 -22.70 0.90
C TYR A 201 -4.47 -23.61 1.07
N PRO A 202 -5.10 -23.73 2.26
CA PRO A 202 -6.31 -24.55 2.41
C PRO A 202 -7.46 -24.09 1.51
N TYR A 203 -7.64 -22.77 1.38
CA TYR A 203 -8.69 -22.18 0.54
C TYR A 203 -8.38 -22.32 -0.95
N LEU A 204 -7.10 -22.40 -1.33
CA LEU A 204 -6.72 -22.67 -2.71
C LEU A 204 -7.16 -24.08 -3.14
N ASN A 205 -6.93 -25.08 -2.28
CA ASN A 205 -7.20 -26.49 -2.60
C ASN A 205 -8.65 -26.93 -2.40
N ASP A 206 -9.37 -26.29 -1.47
CA ASP A 206 -10.74 -26.70 -1.12
C ASP A 206 -11.74 -25.56 -1.38
N PRO A 207 -12.56 -25.67 -2.45
CA PRO A 207 -13.63 -24.71 -2.73
C PRO A 207 -14.71 -24.63 -1.65
N GLN A 208 -14.94 -25.69 -0.86
CA GLN A 208 -15.93 -25.67 0.21
C GLN A 208 -15.45 -24.82 1.38
N LEU A 209 -14.16 -24.87 1.71
CA LEU A 209 -13.57 -23.99 2.73
C LEU A 209 -13.71 -22.51 2.36
N ARG A 210 -13.74 -22.15 1.07
CA ARG A 210 -13.95 -20.76 0.64
C ARG A 210 -15.30 -20.22 1.09
N GLN A 211 -16.33 -21.06 1.19
CA GLN A 211 -17.66 -20.65 1.67
C GLN A 211 -17.68 -20.22 3.14
N THR A 212 -16.64 -20.58 3.89
CA THR A 212 -16.48 -20.13 5.29
C THR A 212 -15.94 -18.70 5.39
N LEU A 213 -15.35 -18.19 4.30
CA LEU A 213 -14.81 -16.84 4.22
C LEU A 213 -15.94 -15.84 3.96
N PRO A 214 -15.87 -14.65 4.55
CA PRO A 214 -16.81 -13.57 4.23
C PRO A 214 -16.56 -13.03 2.82
N SER A 215 -17.59 -12.40 2.26
CA SER A 215 -17.49 -11.69 0.99
C SER A 215 -16.50 -10.54 1.09
N LEU A 216 -15.74 -10.30 0.01
CA LEU A 216 -14.91 -9.11 -0.14
C LEU A 216 -15.72 -7.84 -0.49
N TRP A 217 -17.00 -8.01 -0.85
CA TRP A 217 -17.90 -6.93 -1.29
C TRP A 217 -18.81 -6.42 -0.18
N GLU A 218 -19.03 -7.23 0.85
CA GLU A 218 -19.79 -6.87 2.05
C GLU A 218 -18.80 -6.25 3.06
N THR A 219 -18.65 -4.93 3.01
CA THR A 219 -17.95 -4.14 4.03
C THR A 219 -18.85 -3.07 4.60
#